data_AF-A0A7C5SY32-F1
#
_entry.id   AF-A0A7C5SY32-F1
#
_cell.length_a   1.000
_cell.length_b   1.000
_cell.length_c   1.000
_cell.angle_alpha   90.00
_cell.angle_beta   90.00
_cell.angle_gamma   90.00
#
_symmetry.space_group_name_H-M   'P 1'
#
loop_
_entity.id
_entity.type
_entity.pdbx_description
1 polymer ?
#
loop_
_entity_poly.entity_id
_entity_poly.type
_entity_poly.pdbx_seq_one_letter_code
_entity_poly.pdbx_strand_id
1 'polypeptide(L)'
;MNLPNIVSLTRLLLSPLMLFLEFPQAIALFILLALTDALDGFLARRLKQETDLGRVLDPLADKTLLLTALYVLTYRFQMIEPTLLFSLLFRDLFILLGGGHIYLTKGFVPKARMLGKLTTAYISFAIPLYALFKLELFLYPAYVLIFLSFLDYLLFYMKTLSKVKLAPDP
;
A
#
# COMPACT_ATOMS: atom_id res chain seq x y z
N MET A 1 14.35 -19.68 -1.39
CA MET A 1 13.07 -18.92 -1.42
C MET A 1 12.22 -19.44 -0.27
N ASN A 2 11.71 -18.55 0.58
CA ASN A 2 10.88 -18.95 1.72
C ASN A 2 9.39 -18.88 1.33
N LEU A 3 8.53 -19.59 2.08
CA LEU A 3 7.08 -19.60 1.89
C LEU A 3 6.47 -18.17 1.73
N PRO A 4 6.86 -17.16 2.54
CA PRO A 4 6.34 -15.80 2.40
C PRO A 4 6.67 -15.15 1.05
N ASN A 5 7.85 -15.42 0.49
CA ASN A 5 8.24 -14.85 -0.80
C ASN A 5 7.43 -15.44 -1.96
N ILE A 6 7.05 -16.72 -1.85
CA ILE A 6 6.21 -17.38 -2.86
C ILE A 6 4.82 -16.73 -2.85
N VAL A 7 4.29 -16.43 -1.67
CA VAL A 7 2.98 -15.77 -1.49
C VAL A 7 2.97 -14.35 -2.04
N SER A 8 4.02 -13.57 -1.78
CA SER A 8 4.12 -12.23 -2.33
C SER A 8 4.29 -12.25 -3.85
N LEU A 9 5.05 -13.22 -4.38
CA LEU A 9 5.18 -13.41 -5.82
C LEU A 9 3.85 -13.83 -6.48
N THR A 10 3.11 -14.77 -5.89
CA THR A 10 1.80 -15.15 -6.41
C THR A 10 0.84 -13.97 -6.38
N ARG A 11 0.83 -13.13 -5.33
CA ARG A 11 0.02 -11.91 -5.33
C ARG A 11 0.42 -10.95 -6.44
N LEU A 12 1.72 -10.71 -6.64
CA LEU A 12 2.20 -9.84 -7.71
C LEU A 12 1.73 -10.32 -9.09
N LEU A 13 1.75 -11.64 -9.33
CA LEU A 13 1.34 -12.25 -10.60
C LEU A 13 -0.17 -12.38 -10.78
N LEU A 14 -0.91 -12.69 -9.71
CA LEU A 14 -2.35 -12.94 -9.76
C LEU A 14 -3.17 -11.66 -9.65
N SER A 15 -2.65 -10.60 -9.01
CA SER A 15 -3.41 -9.34 -8.86
C SER A 15 -3.86 -8.76 -10.21
N PRO A 16 -3.03 -8.68 -11.26
CA PRO A 16 -3.45 -8.20 -12.58
C PRO A 16 -4.58 -9.01 -13.22
N LEU A 17 -4.80 -10.28 -12.83
CA LEU A 17 -5.88 -11.09 -13.38
C LEU A 17 -7.26 -10.51 -13.06
N MET A 18 -7.39 -9.70 -12.00
CA MET A 18 -8.63 -8.98 -11.68
C MET A 18 -9.10 -8.08 -12.85
N LEU A 19 -8.19 -7.64 -13.73
CA LEU A 19 -8.53 -6.84 -14.91
C LEU A 19 -9.39 -7.61 -15.93
N PHE A 20 -9.34 -8.95 -15.91
CA PHE A 20 -10.05 -9.81 -16.84
C PHE A 20 -11.23 -10.57 -16.20
N LEU A 21 -11.42 -10.41 -14.89
CA LEU A 21 -12.51 -11.05 -14.16
C LEU A 21 -13.72 -10.13 -14.04
N GLU A 22 -14.93 -10.70 -14.08
CA GLU A 22 -16.16 -9.95 -13.84
C GLU A 22 -16.45 -9.80 -12.34
N PHE A 23 -17.46 -8.99 -12.02
CA PHE A 23 -17.99 -8.91 -10.67
C PHE A 23 -18.94 -10.10 -10.40
N PRO A 24 -18.85 -10.80 -9.24
CA PRO A 24 -18.00 -10.51 -8.08
C PRO A 24 -16.64 -11.24 -8.05
N GLN A 25 -16.27 -11.98 -9.10
CA GLN A 25 -15.07 -12.83 -9.13
C GLN A 25 -13.77 -12.02 -8.90
N ALA A 26 -13.65 -10.82 -9.46
CA ALA A 26 -12.50 -9.95 -9.23
C ALA A 26 -12.33 -9.59 -7.76
N ILE A 27 -13.44 -9.31 -7.06
CA ILE A 27 -13.43 -8.95 -5.63
C ILE A 27 -13.19 -10.18 -4.76
N ALA A 28 -13.72 -11.35 -5.14
CA ALA A 28 -13.40 -12.60 -4.48
C ALA A 28 -11.89 -12.91 -4.56
N LEU A 29 -11.26 -12.71 -5.73
CA LEU A 29 -9.82 -12.87 -5.89
C LEU A 29 -9.04 -11.87 -5.02
N PHE A 30 -9.45 -10.60 -4.99
CA PHE A 30 -8.84 -9.60 -4.12
C PHE A 30 -8.87 -10.02 -2.65
N ILE A 31 -10.05 -10.43 -2.14
CA ILE A 31 -10.22 -10.86 -0.74
C ILE A 31 -9.32 -12.06 -0.45
N LEU A 32 -9.29 -13.07 -1.32
CA LEU A 32 -8.44 -14.25 -1.15
C LEU A 32 -6.96 -13.84 -1.04
N LEU A 33 -6.46 -13.06 -1.99
CA LEU A 33 -5.06 -12.61 -2.01
C LEU A 33 -4.71 -11.73 -0.79
N ALA A 34 -5.62 -10.84 -0.37
CA ALA A 34 -5.42 -9.99 0.81
C ALA A 34 -5.40 -10.80 2.11
N LEU A 35 -6.23 -11.83 2.23
CA LEU A 35 -6.23 -12.73 3.39
C LEU A 35 -4.97 -13.60 3.44
N THR A 36 -4.50 -14.10 2.29
CA THR A 36 -3.25 -14.89 2.23
C THR A 36 -2.07 -14.06 2.75
N ASP A 37 -1.95 -12.78 2.36
CA ASP A 37 -0.92 -11.88 2.89
C ASP A 37 -0.96 -11.72 4.41
N ALA A 38 -2.15 -11.47 4.96
CA ALA A 38 -2.30 -11.26 6.39
C ALA A 38 -1.85 -12.50 7.19
N LEU A 39 -2.15 -13.69 6.67
CA LEU A 39 -1.75 -14.97 7.26
C LEU A 39 -0.24 -15.19 7.12
N ASP A 40 0.32 -15.04 5.93
CA ASP A 40 1.75 -15.28 5.70
C ASP A 40 2.64 -14.24 6.40
N GLY A 41 2.22 -12.98 6.43
CA GLY A 41 2.89 -11.93 7.19
C GLY A 41 2.85 -12.18 8.70
N PHE A 42 1.82 -12.86 9.22
CA PHE A 42 1.76 -13.30 10.61
C PHE A 42 2.68 -14.50 10.87
N LEU A 43 2.67 -15.51 9.99
CA LEU A 43 3.53 -16.69 10.10
C LEU A 43 5.01 -16.32 9.95
N ALA A 44 5.38 -15.48 8.99
CA ALA A 44 6.75 -15.04 8.76
C ALA A 44 7.34 -14.34 9.99
N ARG A 45 6.56 -13.48 10.65
CA ARG A 45 6.94 -12.79 11.90
C ARG A 45 7.13 -13.76 13.06
N ARG A 46 6.26 -14.78 13.17
CA ARG A 46 6.36 -15.82 14.21
C ARG A 46 7.58 -16.73 14.00
N LEU A 47 7.88 -17.06 12.74
CA LEU A 47 8.94 -18.01 12.36
C LEU A 47 10.30 -17.33 12.10
N LYS A 48 10.39 -16.00 12.20
CA LYS A 48 11.60 -15.20 11.91
C LYS A 48 12.20 -15.48 10.51
N GLN A 49 11.35 -15.73 9.52
CA GLN A 49 11.76 -16.10 8.16
C GLN A 49 11.80 -14.91 7.18
N GLU A 50 12.05 -13.70 7.69
CA GLU A 50 12.18 -12.50 6.84
C GLU A 50 13.43 -12.59 5.96
N THR A 51 13.28 -12.32 4.67
CA THR A 51 14.39 -12.28 3.71
C THR A 51 14.50 -10.90 3.07
N ASP A 52 15.69 -10.53 2.60
CA ASP A 52 15.89 -9.24 1.92
C ASP A 52 15.08 -9.12 0.62
N LEU A 53 14.91 -10.23 -0.10
CA LEU A 53 14.02 -10.29 -1.27
C LEU A 53 12.55 -10.05 -0.88
N GLY A 54 12.07 -10.69 0.19
CA GLY A 54 10.71 -10.50 0.70
C GLY A 54 10.44 -9.04 1.07
N ARG A 55 11.41 -8.38 1.73
CA ARG A 55 11.29 -6.95 2.11
C ARG A 55 11.02 -6.00 0.92
N VAL A 56 11.44 -6.38 -0.28
CA VAL A 56 11.20 -5.60 -1.51
C VAL A 56 9.94 -6.09 -2.23
N LEU A 57 9.73 -7.41 -2.29
CA LEU A 57 8.57 -8.00 -2.97
C LEU A 57 7.26 -7.71 -2.26
N ASP A 58 7.22 -7.73 -0.93
CA ASP A 58 5.97 -7.56 -0.17
C ASP A 58 5.35 -6.18 -0.44
N PRO A 59 6.07 -5.04 -0.31
CA PRO A 59 5.49 -3.73 -0.62
C PRO A 59 5.05 -3.55 -2.08
N LEU A 60 5.73 -4.22 -3.02
CA LEU A 60 5.37 -4.20 -4.44
C LEU A 60 4.09 -5.00 -4.68
N ALA A 61 4.00 -6.20 -4.13
CA ALA A 61 2.82 -7.06 -4.20
C ALA A 61 1.61 -6.39 -3.54
N ASP A 62 1.78 -5.79 -2.36
CA ASP A 62 0.73 -5.07 -1.63
C ASP A 62 0.16 -3.91 -2.46
N LYS A 63 1.03 -3.06 -3.01
CA LYS A 63 0.60 -1.93 -3.84
C LYS A 63 -0.06 -2.41 -5.12
N THR A 64 0.49 -3.43 -5.77
CA THR A 64 -0.09 -3.98 -7.00
C THR A 64 -1.49 -4.53 -6.75
N LEU A 65 -1.68 -5.29 -5.68
CA LEU A 65 -2.97 -5.83 -5.28
C LEU A 65 -3.99 -4.71 -5.04
N LEU A 66 -3.65 -3.73 -4.20
CA LEU A 66 -4.58 -2.66 -3.82
C LEU A 66 -4.91 -1.72 -4.98
N LEU A 67 -3.90 -1.31 -5.76
CA LEU A 67 -4.09 -0.42 -6.91
C LEU A 67 -4.87 -1.09 -8.04
N THR A 68 -4.62 -2.38 -8.30
CA THR A 68 -5.38 -3.10 -9.33
C THR A 68 -6.84 -3.24 -8.93
N ALA A 69 -7.13 -3.56 -7.66
CA ALA A 69 -8.50 -3.65 -7.17
C ALA A 69 -9.24 -2.31 -7.27
N LEU A 70 -8.61 -1.21 -6.84
CA LEU A 70 -9.18 0.13 -6.98
C LEU A 70 -9.38 0.52 -8.45
N TYR A 71 -8.42 0.20 -9.32
CA TYR A 71 -8.54 0.47 -10.75
C TYR A 71 -9.76 -0.24 -11.36
N VAL A 72 -9.91 -1.54 -11.10
CA VAL A 72 -11.04 -2.33 -11.60
C VAL A 72 -12.36 -1.77 -11.06
N LEU A 73 -12.45 -1.47 -9.77
CA LEU A 73 -13.64 -0.90 -9.17
C LEU A 73 -13.98 0.50 -9.70
N THR A 74 -12.97 1.30 -10.03
CA THR A 74 -13.15 2.67 -10.52
C THR A 74 -13.53 2.69 -11.99
N TYR A 75 -12.77 2.01 -12.85
CA TYR A 75 -12.86 2.19 -14.30
C TYR A 75 -13.60 1.06 -15.02
N ARG A 76 -13.52 -0.19 -14.53
CA ARG A 76 -14.25 -1.30 -15.16
C ARG A 76 -15.67 -1.40 -14.64
N PHE A 77 -15.83 -1.37 -13.32
CA PHE A 77 -17.14 -1.54 -12.69
C PHE A 77 -17.83 -0.24 -12.34
N GLN A 78 -17.15 0.91 -12.47
CA GLN A 78 -17.70 2.25 -12.19
C GLN A 78 -18.38 2.36 -10.82
N MET A 79 -17.86 1.62 -9.82
CA MET A 79 -18.41 1.59 -8.48
C MET A 79 -17.80 2.64 -7.57
N ILE A 80 -16.52 2.95 -7.73
CA ILE A 80 -15.80 3.90 -6.86
C ILE A 80 -15.41 5.12 -7.70
N GLU A 81 -15.52 6.32 -7.12
CA GLU A 81 -15.04 7.53 -7.78
C GLU A 81 -13.51 7.51 -7.95
N PRO A 82 -12.98 8.05 -9.08
CA PRO A 82 -11.54 8.10 -9.32
C PRO A 82 -10.74 8.85 -8.25
N THR A 83 -11.40 9.72 -7.48
CA THR A 83 -10.83 10.50 -6.37
C THR A 83 -10.11 9.62 -5.35
N LEU A 84 -10.65 8.46 -4.98
CA LEU A 84 -10.01 7.55 -4.01
C LEU A 84 -8.70 6.97 -4.56
N LEU A 85 -8.75 6.49 -5.80
CA LEU A 85 -7.60 5.91 -6.49
C LEU A 85 -6.47 6.94 -6.65
N PHE A 86 -6.78 8.14 -7.15
CA PHE A 86 -5.78 9.18 -7.35
C PHE A 86 -5.21 9.71 -6.03
N SER A 87 -6.03 9.84 -4.98
CA SER A 87 -5.54 10.25 -3.66
C SER A 87 -4.54 9.24 -3.09
N LEU A 88 -4.83 7.94 -3.23
CA LEU A 88 -3.93 6.88 -2.80
C LEU A 88 -2.63 6.85 -3.63
N LEU A 89 -2.74 6.94 -4.96
CA LEU A 89 -1.59 7.00 -5.87
C LEU A 89 -0.69 8.19 -5.57
N PHE A 90 -1.28 9.37 -5.38
CA PHE A 90 -0.55 10.60 -5.06
C PHE A 90 0.23 10.44 -3.74
N ARG A 91 -0.44 9.94 -2.69
CA ARG A 91 0.20 9.65 -1.40
C ARG A 91 1.38 8.69 -1.58
N ASP A 92 1.18 7.60 -2.31
CA ASP A 92 2.20 6.56 -2.49
C ASP A 92 3.40 7.03 -3.32
N LEU A 93 3.14 7.86 -4.34
CA LEU A 93 4.18 8.49 -5.13
C LEU A 93 4.97 9.48 -4.28
N PHE A 94 4.31 10.28 -3.44
CA PHE A 94 4.97 11.18 -2.51
C PHE A 94 5.88 10.43 -1.53
N ILE A 95 5.42 9.31 -0.96
CA ILE A 95 6.23 8.47 -0.06
C ILE A 95 7.46 7.92 -0.79
N LEU A 96 7.29 7.46 -2.03
CA LEU A 96 8.37 6.88 -2.82
C LEU A 96 9.42 7.93 -3.22
N LEU A 97 8.98 9.08 -3.74
CA LEU A 97 9.86 10.17 -4.14
C LEU A 97 10.55 10.81 -2.93
N GLY A 98 9.81 11.08 -1.86
CA GLY A 98 10.36 11.63 -0.61
C GLY A 98 11.36 10.67 0.04
N GLY A 99 11.05 9.36 0.05
CA GLY A 99 11.96 8.33 0.54
C GLY A 99 13.25 8.22 -0.30
N GLY A 100 13.12 8.23 -1.63
CA GLY A 100 14.25 8.23 -2.55
C GLY A 100 15.13 9.48 -2.41
N HIS A 101 14.52 10.65 -2.25
CA HIS A 101 15.26 11.89 -2.01
C HIS A 101 16.02 11.86 -0.68
N ILE A 102 15.41 11.34 0.40
CA ILE A 102 16.11 11.15 1.68
C ILE A 102 17.28 10.16 1.52
N TYR A 103 17.10 9.07 0.77
CA TYR A 103 18.19 8.13 0.51
C TYR A 103 19.36 8.81 -0.21
N LEU A 104 19.10 9.59 -1.25
CA LEU A 104 20.14 10.31 -2.01
C LEU A 104 20.85 11.40 -1.18
N THR A 105 20.16 12.03 -0.24
CA THR A 105 20.72 13.16 0.55
C THR A 105 21.28 12.77 1.91
N LYS A 106 20.78 11.68 2.52
CA LYS A 106 21.13 11.25 3.88
C LYS A 106 21.67 9.82 3.96
N GLY A 107 21.65 9.06 2.86
CA GLY A 107 22.26 7.73 2.77
C GLY A 107 21.51 6.60 3.47
N PHE A 108 20.25 6.80 3.87
CA PHE A 108 19.43 5.76 4.50
C PHE A 108 18.01 5.71 3.93
N VAL A 109 17.39 4.53 4.00
CA VAL A 109 16.00 4.31 3.57
C VAL A 109 15.05 4.53 4.77
N PRO A 110 14.08 5.47 4.69
CA PRO A 110 13.11 5.66 5.75
C PRO A 110 12.25 4.43 6.03
N LYS A 111 12.02 4.13 7.31
CA LYS A 111 11.10 3.06 7.72
C LYS A 111 9.65 3.49 7.48
N ALA A 112 8.80 2.54 7.07
CA ALA A 112 7.37 2.77 6.89
C ALA A 112 6.70 3.21 8.21
N ARG A 113 5.93 4.30 8.17
CA ARG A 113 5.25 4.88 9.33
C ARG A 113 3.96 4.12 9.66
N MET A 114 3.59 4.08 10.94
CA MET A 114 2.42 3.34 11.42
C MET A 114 1.12 3.82 10.77
N LEU A 115 0.92 5.14 10.62
CA LEU A 115 -0.26 5.70 9.97
C LEU A 115 -0.40 5.23 8.52
N GLY A 116 0.70 5.13 7.77
CA GLY A 116 0.69 4.57 6.42
C GLY A 116 0.25 3.11 6.40
N LYS A 117 0.77 2.29 7.31
CA LYS A 117 0.37 0.87 7.45
C LYS A 117 -1.10 0.72 7.79
N LEU A 118 -1.59 1.49 8.77
CA LEU A 118 -2.99 1.50 9.16
C LEU A 118 -3.91 1.93 8.02
N THR A 119 -3.50 2.94 7.25
CA THR A 119 -4.27 3.42 6.12
C THR A 119 -4.43 2.32 5.06
N THR A 120 -3.33 1.70 4.64
CA THR A 120 -3.40 0.62 3.64
C THR A 120 -4.21 -0.57 4.16
N ALA A 121 -4.05 -0.98 5.42
CA ALA A 121 -4.84 -2.06 6.02
C ALA A 121 -6.35 -1.73 6.06
N TYR A 122 -6.70 -0.49 6.42
CA TYR A 122 -8.08 -0.04 6.45
C TYR A 122 -8.70 -0.02 5.05
N ILE A 123 -7.99 0.48 4.04
CA ILE A 123 -8.47 0.51 2.66
C ILE A 123 -8.70 -0.92 2.13
N SER A 124 -7.76 -1.83 2.40
CA SER A 124 -7.92 -3.25 2.04
C SER A 124 -9.16 -3.90 2.67
N PHE A 125 -9.56 -3.44 3.85
CA PHE A 125 -10.79 -3.87 4.52
C PHE A 125 -12.05 -3.18 3.98
N ALA A 126 -11.98 -1.87 3.74
CA ALA A 126 -13.12 -1.05 3.33
C ALA A 126 -13.59 -1.34 1.90
N ILE A 127 -12.65 -1.59 0.97
CA ILE A 127 -12.96 -1.78 -0.45
C ILE A 127 -13.92 -2.97 -0.68
N PRO A 128 -13.66 -4.19 -0.16
CA PRO A 128 -14.58 -5.31 -0.30
C PRO A 128 -15.97 -5.05 0.28
N LEU A 129 -16.04 -4.40 1.45
CA LEU A 129 -17.30 -4.06 2.08
C LEU A 129 -18.12 -3.09 1.23
N TYR A 130 -17.47 -2.08 0.67
CA TYR A 130 -18.10 -1.18 -0.28
C TYR A 130 -18.54 -1.92 -1.55
N ALA A 131 -17.68 -2.74 -2.14
CA ALA A 131 -17.96 -3.42 -3.40
C ALA A 131 -19.13 -4.41 -3.29
N LEU A 132 -19.21 -5.18 -2.20
CA LEU A 132 -20.22 -6.23 -2.01
C LEU A 132 -21.52 -5.72 -1.39
N PHE A 133 -21.45 -4.76 -0.47
CA PHE A 133 -22.59 -4.32 0.34
C PHE A 133 -22.95 -2.85 0.14
N LYS A 134 -22.22 -2.11 -0.70
CA LYS A 134 -22.42 -0.67 -0.96
C LYS A 134 -22.40 0.20 0.31
N LEU A 135 -21.59 -0.19 1.30
CA LEU A 135 -21.45 0.53 2.56
C LEU A 135 -20.53 1.76 2.40
N GLU A 136 -21.07 2.86 1.86
CA GLU A 136 -20.32 4.10 1.56
C GLU A 136 -19.64 4.70 2.79
N LEU A 137 -20.22 4.50 3.97
CA LEU A 137 -19.68 4.97 5.25
C LEU A 137 -18.21 4.56 5.46
N PHE A 138 -17.78 3.41 4.94
CA PHE A 138 -16.40 2.94 5.09
C PHE A 138 -15.41 3.64 4.15
N LEU A 139 -15.87 4.39 3.14
CA LEU A 139 -14.97 5.14 2.26
C LEU A 139 -14.52 6.47 2.88
N TYR A 140 -15.36 7.14 3.69
CA TYR A 140 -14.98 8.43 4.29
C TYR A 140 -13.75 8.32 5.21
N PRO A 141 -13.65 7.33 6.12
CA PRO A 141 -12.45 7.19 6.94
C PRO A 141 -11.23 6.82 6.09
N ALA A 142 -11.40 6.15 4.94
CA ALA A 142 -10.29 5.87 4.04
C ALA A 142 -9.67 7.16 3.49
N TYR A 143 -10.48 8.12 3.04
CA TYR A 143 -9.99 9.44 2.63
C TYR A 143 -9.27 10.18 3.76
N VAL A 144 -9.85 10.19 4.95
CA VAL A 144 -9.25 10.84 6.13
C VAL A 144 -7.90 10.20 6.45
N LEU A 145 -7.80 8.87 6.46
CA LEU A 145 -6.56 8.15 6.72
C LEU A 145 -5.51 8.40 5.64
N ILE A 146 -5.89 8.44 4.36
CA ILE A 146 -4.98 8.80 3.25
C ILE A 146 -4.39 10.19 3.50
N PHE A 147 -5.23 11.16 3.82
CA PHE A 147 -4.80 12.53 4.08
C PHE A 147 -3.91 12.64 5.32
N LEU A 148 -4.31 12.04 6.45
CA LEU A 148 -3.51 12.03 7.68
C LEU A 148 -2.17 11.32 7.48
N SER A 149 -2.16 10.19 6.76
CA SER A 149 -0.92 9.50 6.41
C SER A 149 -0.04 10.37 5.53
N PHE A 150 -0.60 11.08 4.55
CA PHE A 150 0.16 12.00 3.71
C PHE A 150 0.82 13.09 4.54
N LEU A 151 0.06 13.77 5.40
CA LEU A 151 0.59 14.79 6.32
C LEU A 151 1.69 14.23 7.23
N ASP A 152 1.49 13.01 7.75
CA ASP A 152 2.49 12.35 8.58
C ASP A 152 3.81 12.15 7.81
N TYR A 153 3.77 11.63 6.59
CA TYR A 153 4.96 11.49 5.76
C TYR A 153 5.60 12.83 5.38
N LEU A 154 4.79 13.84 5.07
CA LEU A 154 5.27 15.20 4.75
C LEU A 154 6.02 15.82 5.94
N LEU A 155 5.43 15.78 7.14
CA LEU A 155 6.07 16.30 8.35
C LEU A 155 7.37 15.55 8.68
N PHE A 156 7.38 14.22 8.48
CA PHE A 156 8.60 13.43 8.63
C PHE A 156 9.68 13.83 7.64
N TYR A 157 9.30 14.02 6.37
CA TYR A 157 10.20 14.45 5.31
C TYR A 157 10.84 15.81 5.65
N MET A 158 10.01 16.81 6.00
CA MET A 158 10.48 18.14 6.38
C MET A 158 11.41 18.11 7.59
N LYS A 159 11.07 17.36 8.65
CA LYS A 159 11.92 17.21 9.85
C LYS A 159 13.25 16.52 9.56
N THR A 160 13.26 15.58 8.62
CA THR A 160 14.49 14.87 8.22
C THR A 160 15.42 15.80 7.46
N LEU A 161 14.88 16.66 6.59
CA LEU A 161 15.66 17.63 5.84
C LEU A 161 16.10 18.84 6.68
N SER A 162 15.30 19.31 7.64
CA SER A 162 15.69 20.48 8.46
C SER A 162 16.84 20.20 9.42
N LYS A 163 17.17 18.93 9.70
CA LYS A 163 18.38 18.51 10.46
C LYS A 163 19.68 18.63 9.65
N VAL A 164 19.69 19.34 8.51
CA VAL A 164 20.92 19.79 7.85
C VAL A 164 21.62 20.78 8.79
N LYS A 165 22.67 20.32 9.50
CA LYS A 165 23.72 21.24 9.92
C LYS A 165 24.27 21.87 8.64
N LEU A 166 24.11 23.18 8.50
CA LEU A 166 24.96 24.00 7.64
C LEU A 166 26.39 23.66 8.06
N ALA A 167 27.14 22.96 7.21
CA ALA A 167 28.59 22.96 7.36
C ALA A 167 29.03 24.42 7.18
N PRO A 168 29.89 24.98 8.05
CA PRO A 168 30.50 26.27 7.73
C PRO A 168 31.27 26.12 6.42
N ASP A 169 31.05 27.05 5.49
CA ASP A 169 31.81 27.12 4.24
C ASP A 169 33.32 27.14 4.56
N PRO A 170 34.16 26.48 3.73
CA PRO A 170 35.61 26.40 3.93
C PRO A 170 36.32 27.75 3.82
#